data_AF-A0A2M7WRP1-F1
#
_entry.id   AF-A0A2M7WRP1-F1
#
_cell.length_a   1.000
_cell.length_b   1.000
_cell.length_c   1.000
_cell.angle_alpha   90.00
_cell.angle_beta   90.00
_cell.angle_gamma   90.00
#
_symmetry.space_group_name_H-M   'P 1'
#
loop_
_entity.id
_entity.type
_entity.pdbx_description
1 polymer ?
#
loop_
_entity_poly.entity_id
_entity_poly.type
_entity_poly.pdbx_seq_one_letter_code
_entity_poly.pdbx_strand_id
1 'polypeptide(L)'
;MPTIEGGVQAESLPKEVRAEDYQPITDSKNIERFVNDYFADIPILAEIAKCESRYRHYNSKGNILKGEENSYDRGVMQINLSYHAKTAEKLGLDIQNLDDNVKYARYLYEKQGAKPWMSSSACWAKFNQSEIAKR
;
A
#
# COMPACT_ATOMS: atom_id res chain seq x y z
N MET A 1 -42.27 -14.29 29.36
CA MET A 1 -41.87 -13.13 28.54
C MET A 1 -40.36 -13.17 28.40
N PRO A 2 -39.81 -13.24 27.19
CA PRO A 2 -38.37 -13.41 27.01
C PRO A 2 -37.70 -12.04 27.07
N THR A 3 -36.78 -11.86 28.02
CA THR A 3 -35.83 -10.74 28.02
C THR A 3 -34.73 -11.10 27.04
N ILE A 4 -34.60 -10.29 25.99
CA ILE A 4 -33.57 -10.43 24.95
C ILE A 4 -32.22 -10.06 25.56
N GLU A 5 -31.31 -11.02 25.66
CA GLU A 5 -29.90 -10.75 25.98
C GLU A 5 -29.22 -10.16 24.74
N GLY A 6 -29.05 -8.83 24.75
CA GLY A 6 -28.26 -8.10 23.76
C GLY A 6 -26.77 -8.37 23.99
N GLY A 7 -26.21 -9.31 23.22
CA GLY A 7 -24.77 -9.48 23.11
C GLY A 7 -24.14 -8.23 22.47
N VAL A 8 -23.36 -7.50 23.25
CA VAL A 8 -22.48 -6.43 22.76
C VAL A 8 -21.38 -7.09 21.95
N GLN A 9 -21.44 -6.95 20.63
CA GLN A 9 -20.30 -7.27 19.77
C GLN A 9 -19.22 -6.23 20.05
N ALA A 10 -18.13 -6.68 20.67
CA ALA A 10 -16.92 -5.90 20.76
C ALA A 10 -16.37 -5.70 19.34
N GLU A 11 -16.56 -4.51 18.78
CA GLU A 11 -15.78 -4.05 17.63
C GLU A 11 -14.32 -4.03 18.06
N SER A 12 -13.59 -5.07 17.69
CA SER A 12 -12.15 -5.14 17.83
C SER A 12 -11.57 -3.96 17.08
N LEU A 13 -10.88 -3.07 17.79
CA LEU A 13 -10.03 -2.04 17.20
C LEU A 13 -9.26 -2.62 16.01
N PRO A 14 -9.21 -1.93 14.86
CA PRO A 14 -8.53 -2.46 13.69
C PRO A 14 -7.09 -2.78 14.09
N LYS A 15 -6.73 -4.06 13.95
CA LYS A 15 -5.38 -4.55 14.22
C LYS A 15 -4.41 -3.69 13.41
N GLU A 16 -3.42 -3.08 14.07
CA GLU A 16 -2.39 -2.31 13.39
C GLU A 16 -1.64 -3.25 12.44
N VAL A 17 -1.80 -3.06 11.13
CA VAL A 17 -1.16 -3.90 10.12
C VAL A 17 0.29 -3.46 9.97
N ARG A 18 1.23 -4.35 10.31
CA ARG A 18 2.68 -4.06 10.37
C ARG A 18 3.47 -5.07 9.56
N ALA A 19 4.50 -4.62 8.83
CA ALA A 19 5.31 -5.48 7.98
C ALA A 19 6.04 -6.62 8.73
N GLU A 20 6.31 -6.44 10.02
CA GLU A 20 6.91 -7.47 10.89
C GLU A 20 6.06 -8.74 11.02
N ASP A 21 4.74 -8.66 10.84
CA ASP A 21 3.83 -9.82 10.88
C ASP A 21 3.85 -10.65 9.58
N TYR A 22 4.53 -10.16 8.53
CA TYR A 22 4.52 -10.74 7.19
C TYR A 22 5.94 -11.14 6.75
N GLN A 23 6.76 -11.63 7.67
CA GLN A 23 8.11 -12.09 7.33
C GLN A 23 8.09 -13.44 6.57
N PRO A 24 9.06 -13.67 5.65
CA PRO A 24 10.06 -12.72 5.20
C PRO A 24 9.49 -11.68 4.22
N ILE A 25 9.81 -10.39 4.44
CA ILE A 25 9.42 -9.28 3.55
C ILE A 25 10.23 -9.22 2.25
N THR A 26 11.07 -10.22 1.98
CA THR A 26 11.70 -10.43 0.67
C THR A 26 10.84 -11.28 -0.27
N ASP A 27 9.82 -11.97 0.25
CA ASP A 27 8.83 -12.72 -0.55
C ASP A 27 7.69 -11.79 -0.98
N SER A 28 7.46 -11.70 -2.30
CA SER A 28 6.39 -10.86 -2.86
C SER A 28 5.00 -11.32 -2.42
N LYS A 29 4.79 -12.61 -2.13
CA LYS A 29 3.49 -13.11 -1.63
C LYS A 29 3.17 -12.59 -0.23
N ASN A 30 4.20 -12.42 0.60
CA ASN A 30 4.02 -11.85 1.92
C ASN A 30 3.76 -10.35 1.87
N ILE A 31 4.48 -9.63 0.99
CA ILE A 31 4.19 -8.22 0.73
C ILE A 31 2.78 -8.06 0.16
N GLU A 32 2.34 -8.93 -0.75
CA GLU A 32 0.98 -8.92 -1.29
C GLU A 32 -0.05 -9.02 -0.16
N ARG A 33 0.12 -9.97 0.76
CA ARG A 33 -0.75 -10.09 1.94
C ARG A 33 -0.74 -8.82 2.79
N PHE A 34 0.45 -8.32 3.13
CA PHE A 34 0.62 -7.09 3.91
C PHE A 34 -0.08 -5.89 3.27
N VAL A 35 0.15 -5.67 1.97
CA VAL A 35 -0.42 -4.55 1.21
C VAL A 35 -1.95 -4.67 1.11
N ASN A 36 -2.48 -5.87 0.86
CA ASN A 36 -3.93 -6.08 0.83
C ASN A 36 -4.57 -5.83 2.19
N ASP A 37 -3.96 -6.31 3.27
CA ASP A 37 -4.46 -6.11 4.63
C ASP A 37 -4.35 -4.62 5.05
N TYR A 38 -3.26 -3.95 4.69
CA TYR A 38 -3.03 -2.52 5.01
C TYR A 38 -3.95 -1.56 4.25
N PHE A 39 -4.30 -1.90 3.00
CA PHE A 39 -5.19 -1.12 2.14
C PHE A 39 -6.57 -1.76 1.97
N ALA A 40 -7.02 -2.56 2.94
CA ALA A 40 -8.34 -3.21 2.86
C ALA A 40 -9.50 -2.21 2.68
N ASP A 41 -9.35 -0.99 3.19
CA ASP A 41 -10.29 0.13 3.06
C ASP A 41 -10.10 0.96 1.77
N ILE A 42 -8.97 0.83 1.07
CA ILE A 42 -8.66 1.51 -0.20
C ILE A 42 -8.06 0.50 -1.21
N PRO A 43 -8.84 -0.49 -1.70
CA PRO A 43 -8.30 -1.61 -2.50
C PRO A 43 -7.53 -1.19 -3.77
N ILE A 44 -7.86 -0.03 -4.34
CA ILE A 44 -7.13 0.51 -5.50
C ILE A 44 -5.64 0.73 -5.22
N LEU A 45 -5.23 1.03 -3.98
CA LEU A 45 -3.80 1.16 -3.63
C LEU A 45 -3.07 -0.19 -3.66
N ALA A 46 -3.75 -1.29 -3.33
CA ALA A 46 -3.18 -2.62 -3.49
C ALA A 46 -3.00 -3.01 -4.97
N GLU A 47 -3.94 -2.62 -5.84
CA GLU A 47 -3.79 -2.83 -7.29
C GLU A 47 -2.70 -1.94 -7.90
N ILE A 48 -2.56 -0.70 -7.42
CA ILE A 48 -1.44 0.16 -7.80
C ILE A 48 -0.11 -0.52 -7.41
N ALA A 49 0.02 -1.01 -6.17
CA ALA A 49 1.23 -1.70 -5.71
C ALA A 49 1.61 -2.89 -6.60
N LYS A 50 0.61 -3.65 -7.06
CA LYS A 50 0.79 -4.75 -8.02
C LYS A 50 1.38 -4.28 -9.33
N CYS A 51 0.82 -3.20 -9.89
CA CYS A 51 1.25 -2.63 -11.15
C CYS A 51 2.64 -1.99 -11.06
N GLU A 52 2.93 -1.31 -9.95
CA GLU A 52 4.18 -0.58 -9.73
C GLU A 52 5.37 -1.51 -9.47
N SER A 53 5.19 -2.55 -8.65
CA SER A 53 6.32 -3.36 -8.19
C SER A 53 6.13 -4.86 -8.28
N ARG A 54 4.91 -5.32 -8.58
CA ARG A 54 4.46 -6.72 -8.42
C ARG A 54 4.63 -7.16 -6.97
N TYR A 55 4.22 -6.30 -6.03
CA TYR A 55 4.35 -6.50 -4.59
C TYR A 55 5.79 -6.75 -4.14
N ARG A 56 6.76 -6.00 -4.69
CA ARG A 56 8.17 -6.12 -4.28
C ARG A 56 8.64 -4.83 -3.64
N HIS A 57 9.19 -4.94 -2.44
CA HIS A 57 9.89 -3.84 -1.79
C HIS A 57 11.40 -3.96 -1.95
N TYR A 58 11.91 -5.19 -2.06
CA TYR A 58 13.33 -5.50 -2.26
C TYR A 58 13.55 -6.19 -3.61
N ASN A 59 14.75 -6.05 -4.16
CA ASN A 59 15.20 -6.83 -5.31
C ASN A 59 15.79 -8.18 -4.89
N SER A 60 16.19 -9.01 -5.86
CA SER A 60 16.76 -10.34 -5.61
C SER A 60 18.05 -10.35 -4.81
N LYS A 61 18.70 -9.19 -4.63
CA LYS A 61 19.91 -9.02 -3.82
C LYS A 61 19.62 -8.48 -2.41
N GLY A 62 18.34 -8.32 -2.04
CA GLY A 62 17.93 -7.77 -0.75
C GLY A 62 18.06 -6.24 -0.63
N ASN A 63 18.35 -5.54 -1.72
CA ASN A 63 18.39 -4.08 -1.73
C ASN A 63 16.99 -3.51 -2.02
N ILE A 64 16.70 -2.30 -1.54
CA ILE A 64 15.45 -1.59 -1.86
C ILE A 64 15.22 -1.54 -3.37
N LEU A 65 14.02 -1.90 -3.79
CA LEU A 65 13.61 -1.88 -5.17
C LEU A 65 13.66 -0.45 -5.69
N LYS A 66 14.33 -0.27 -6.83
CA LYS A 66 14.38 0.98 -7.58
C LYS A 66 13.58 0.81 -8.87
N GLY A 67 12.95 1.88 -9.32
CA GLY A 67 12.26 1.89 -10.61
C GLY A 67 13.20 1.60 -11.77
N GLU A 68 12.67 0.90 -12.78
CA GLU A 68 13.40 0.55 -14.00
C GLU A 68 13.58 1.78 -14.89
N GLU A 69 12.53 2.58 -15.07
CA GLU A 69 12.58 3.82 -15.87
C GLU A 69 13.17 4.99 -15.08
N ASN A 70 12.76 5.13 -13.81
CA ASN A 70 13.21 6.21 -12.94
C ASN A 70 13.87 5.66 -11.67
N SER A 71 15.19 5.79 -11.62
CA SER A 71 16.01 5.31 -10.51
C SER A 71 15.78 6.05 -9.19
N TYR A 72 14.89 7.04 -9.12
CA TYR A 72 14.46 7.71 -7.88
C TYR A 72 13.21 7.08 -7.26
N ASP A 73 12.49 6.20 -7.97
CA ASP A 73 11.31 5.52 -7.43
C ASP A 73 11.73 4.40 -6.47
N ARG A 74 11.02 4.27 -5.34
CA ARG A 74 11.40 3.35 -4.25
C ARG A 74 10.27 2.44 -3.79
N GLY A 75 10.63 1.20 -3.54
CA GLY A 75 9.84 0.24 -2.77
C GLY A 75 8.56 -0.21 -3.47
N VAL A 76 7.62 -0.73 -2.67
CA VAL A 76 6.42 -1.40 -3.18
C VAL A 76 5.46 -0.46 -3.91
N MET A 77 5.41 0.81 -3.49
CA MET A 77 4.56 1.85 -4.09
C MET A 77 5.29 2.72 -5.13
N GLN A 78 6.55 2.41 -5.45
CA GLN A 78 7.39 3.16 -6.40
C GLN A 78 7.34 4.69 -6.19
N ILE A 79 7.45 5.14 -4.95
CA ILE A 79 7.38 6.58 -4.63
C ILE A 79 8.67 7.27 -5.06
N ASN A 80 8.56 8.34 -5.84
CA ASN A 80 9.71 9.10 -6.31
C ASN A 80 10.35 9.95 -5.20
N LEU A 81 11.58 9.61 -4.81
CA LEU A 81 12.33 10.34 -3.77
C LEU A 81 12.54 11.83 -4.09
N SER A 82 12.78 12.18 -5.35
CA SER A 82 13.12 13.57 -5.72
C SER A 82 11.98 14.54 -5.40
N TYR A 83 10.74 14.10 -5.63
CA TYR A 83 9.54 14.90 -5.35
C TYR A 83 9.08 14.80 -3.90
N HIS A 84 9.27 13.65 -3.26
CA HIS A 84 8.56 13.31 -2.02
C HIS A 84 9.42 13.29 -0.76
N ALA A 85 10.74 13.21 -0.86
CA ALA A 85 11.63 13.06 0.31
C ALA A 85 11.43 14.15 1.36
N LYS A 86 11.39 15.43 0.95
CA LYS A 86 11.19 16.56 1.89
C LYS A 86 9.85 16.52 2.61
N THR A 87 8.81 16.02 1.96
CA THR A 87 7.48 15.91 2.57
C THR A 87 7.42 14.69 3.49
N ALA A 88 8.01 13.56 3.10
CA ALA A 88 8.11 12.37 3.94
C ALA A 88 8.91 12.66 5.23
N GLU A 89 10.04 13.35 5.12
CA GLU A 89 10.85 13.77 6.28
C GLU A 89 10.06 14.64 7.26
N LYS A 90 9.29 15.61 6.77
CA LYS A 90 8.40 16.44 7.60
C LYS A 90 7.31 15.65 8.32
N LEU A 91 6.91 14.52 7.77
CA LEU A 91 5.94 13.60 8.36
C LEU A 91 6.63 12.56 9.27
N GLY A 92 7.96 12.57 9.38
CA GLY A 92 8.74 11.58 10.13
C GLY A 92 8.73 10.19 9.50
N LEU A 93 8.60 10.11 8.17
CA LEU A 93 8.52 8.85 7.43
C LEU A 93 9.79 8.61 6.61
N ASP A 94 10.30 7.38 6.63
CA ASP A 94 11.32 6.89 5.72
C ASP A 94 10.69 6.06 4.60
N ILE A 95 10.51 6.61 3.40
CA ILE A 95 9.88 5.89 2.28
C ILE A 95 10.68 4.68 1.78
N GLN A 96 11.91 4.48 2.27
CA GLN A 96 12.71 3.28 2.02
C GLN A 96 12.39 2.14 3.00
N ASN A 97 11.64 2.41 4.08
CA ASN A 97 11.05 1.41 4.95
C ASN A 97 9.69 0.96 4.38
N LEU A 98 9.33 -0.31 4.51
CA LEU A 98 8.09 -0.85 3.95
C LEU A 98 6.82 -0.26 4.57
N ASP A 99 6.73 -0.17 5.90
CA ASP A 99 5.57 0.39 6.60
C ASP A 99 5.37 1.88 6.24
N ASP A 100 6.46 2.63 6.22
CA ASP A 100 6.43 4.06 5.88
C ASP A 100 6.17 4.31 4.39
N ASN A 101 6.60 3.40 3.50
CA ASN A 101 6.31 3.46 2.07
C ASN A 101 4.80 3.36 1.80
N VAL A 102 4.11 2.40 2.42
CA VAL A 102 2.64 2.26 2.26
C VAL A 102 1.88 3.38 2.97
N LYS A 103 2.37 3.84 4.12
CA LYS A 103 1.81 4.99 4.86
C LYS A 103 1.92 6.29 4.07
N TYR A 104 3.06 6.54 3.42
CA TYR A 104 3.22 7.70 2.56
C TYR A 104 2.36 7.61 1.29
N ALA A 105 2.20 6.43 0.71
CA ALA A 105 1.31 6.24 -0.43
C ALA A 105 -0.16 6.53 -0.07
N ARG A 106 -0.63 6.09 1.11
CA ARG A 106 -1.95 6.50 1.64
C ARG A 106 -2.07 8.02 1.72
N TYR A 107 -1.09 8.68 2.34
CA TYR A 107 -1.07 10.14 2.44
C TYR A 107 -1.16 10.82 1.07
N LEU A 108 -0.42 10.34 0.06
CA LEU A 108 -0.50 10.87 -1.30
C LEU A 108 -1.89 10.69 -1.90
N TYR A 109 -2.48 9.51 -1.75
CA TYR A 109 -3.80 9.19 -2.27
C TYR A 109 -4.89 10.06 -1.65
N GLU A 110 -4.87 10.25 -0.33
CA GLU A 110 -5.82 11.13 0.36
C GLU A 110 -5.74 12.59 -0.12
N LYS A 111 -4.58 13.04 -0.58
CA LYS A 111 -4.36 14.41 -1.07
C LYS A 111 -4.61 14.57 -2.57
N GLN A 112 -4.33 13.55 -3.37
CA GLN A 112 -4.21 13.69 -4.83
C GLN A 112 -4.95 12.58 -5.60
N GLY A 113 -5.59 11.64 -4.91
CA GLY A 113 -6.09 10.41 -5.50
C GLY A 113 -4.98 9.58 -6.14
N ALA A 114 -5.33 8.84 -7.20
CA ALA A 114 -4.39 8.00 -7.94
C ALA A 114 -3.44 8.78 -8.88
N LYS A 115 -3.51 10.12 -8.91
CA LYS A 115 -2.73 10.97 -9.84
C LYS A 115 -1.21 10.67 -9.84
N PRO A 116 -0.54 10.39 -8.71
CA PRO A 116 0.89 10.09 -8.71
C PRO A 116 1.28 8.83 -9.51
N TRP A 117 0.34 7.91 -9.74
CA TRP A 117 0.56 6.62 -10.41
C TRP A 117 -0.11 6.55 -11.79
N MET A 118 -0.38 7.69 -12.42
CA MET A 118 -1.04 7.73 -13.73
C MET A 118 -0.23 7.08 -14.85
N SER A 119 1.10 7.02 -14.73
CA SER A 119 1.98 6.32 -15.67
C SER A 119 1.64 4.83 -15.80
N SER A 120 1.21 4.19 -14.71
CA SER A 120 0.81 2.79 -14.66
C SER A 120 -0.70 2.58 -14.79
N SER A 121 -1.48 3.63 -15.08
CA SER A 121 -2.95 3.58 -15.11
C SER A 121 -3.53 2.54 -16.05
N ALA A 122 -2.88 2.24 -17.17
CA ALA A 122 -3.31 1.17 -18.07
C ALA A 122 -3.38 -0.21 -17.37
N CYS A 123 -2.56 -0.43 -16.33
CA CYS A 123 -2.56 -1.65 -15.55
C CYS A 123 -3.68 -1.66 -14.49
N TRP A 124 -3.85 -0.59 -13.69
CA TRP A 124 -4.77 -0.60 -12.54
C TRP A 124 -6.17 -0.04 -12.83
N ALA A 125 -6.36 0.78 -13.87
CA ALA A 125 -7.65 1.44 -14.14
C ALA A 125 -8.78 0.45 -14.47
N LYS A 126 -8.44 -0.75 -14.96
CA LYS A 126 -9.42 -1.83 -15.21
C LYS A 126 -10.10 -2.35 -13.93
N PHE A 127 -9.45 -2.23 -12.77
CA PHE A 127 -9.99 -2.70 -11.50
C PHE A 127 -10.96 -1.70 -10.86
N ASN A 128 -10.81 -0.40 -11.16
CA ASN A 128 -11.74 0.62 -10.70
C ASN A 128 -13.17 0.44 -11.29
N GLN A 129 -13.27 -0.16 -12.48
CA GLN A 129 -14.57 -0.48 -13.08
C GLN A 129 -15.23 -1.71 -12.43
N SER A 130 -14.46 -2.71 -11.98
CA SER A 130 -15.02 -3.91 -11.35
C SER A 130 -15.53 -3.68 -9.92
N GLU A 131 -14.97 -2.74 -9.18
CA GLU A 131 -15.48 -2.37 -7.84
C GLU A 131 -16.73 -1.47 -7.93
N ILE A 132 -16.92 -0.74 -9.04
CA ILE A 132 -18.17 -0.02 -9.35
C ILE A 132 -19.25 -0.99 -9.85
N ALA A 133 -18.88 -2.03 -10.60
CA ALA A 133 -19.79 -3.02 -11.17
C ALA A 133 -20.24 -4.12 -10.19
N LYS A 134 -19.67 -4.18 -8.98
CA LYS A 134 -20.19 -4.98 -7.86
C LYS A 134 -21.20 -4.13 -7.05
N ARG A 135 -22.39 -3.95 -7.60
CA ARG A 135 -23.60 -3.52 -6.87
C ARG A 135 -24.79 -4.32 -7.35
#